data_AF-A0A1J3IHL9-F1
#
_entry.id   AF-A0A1J3IHL9-F1
#
_cell.length_a   1.000
_cell.length_b   1.000
_cell.length_c   1.000
_cell.angle_alpha   90.00
_cell.angle_beta   90.00
_cell.angle_gamma   90.00
#
_symmetry.space_group_name_H-M   'P 1'
#
loop_
_entity.id
_entity.type
_entity.pdbx_description
1 polymer ?
#
loop_
_entity_poly.entity_id
_entity_poly.type
_entity_poly.pdbx_seq_one_letter_code
_entity_poly.pdbx_strand_id
1 'polypeptide(L)'
;FDATARIDLKTQAVLERMGKRVNTYKKIGQVPGIQVGDEFQYKTELRLVGLHFKTMCGIDYVKMGDVNFATSIVASEGYDYDDKFDADVVTYTGEGGNVICKGKKSEDQKMVKGNLALANSMRHESEVRVIRGQEKLDKKGKRYVYDGLYLV
;
A
#
# COMPACT_ATOMS: atom_id res chain seq x y z
N PHE A 1 11.14 -3.67 29.66
CA PHE A 1 10.44 -4.15 28.45
C PHE A 1 9.83 -2.93 27.77
N ASP A 2 10.40 -2.51 26.64
CA ASP A 2 9.97 -1.29 25.95
C ASP A 2 8.73 -1.58 25.10
N ALA A 3 7.55 -1.27 25.67
CA ALA A 3 6.24 -1.43 25.02
C ALA A 3 6.03 -0.47 23.82
N THR A 4 7.01 0.42 23.55
CA THR A 4 7.01 1.37 22.45
C THR A 4 7.77 0.88 21.20
N ALA A 5 8.39 -0.30 21.26
CA ALA A 5 9.08 -0.85 20.11
C ALA A 5 8.09 -1.33 19.04
N ARG A 6 8.30 -0.92 17.78
CA ARG A 6 7.61 -1.42 16.58
C ARG A 6 7.78 -2.94 16.43
N ILE A 7 6.95 -3.70 17.14
CA ILE A 7 7.00 -5.17 17.19
C ILE A 7 6.76 -5.78 15.81
N ASP A 8 5.96 -5.12 15.00
CA ASP A 8 5.68 -5.44 13.61
C ASP A 8 6.96 -5.47 12.76
N LEU A 9 7.84 -4.47 12.91
CA LEU A 9 9.12 -4.40 12.19
C LEU A 9 10.12 -5.43 12.69
N LYS A 10 10.20 -5.64 14.02
CA LYS A 10 11.07 -6.68 14.61
C LYS A 10 10.66 -8.07 14.14
N THR A 11 9.35 -8.35 14.14
CA THR A 11 8.78 -9.62 13.69
C THR A 11 9.03 -9.83 12.20
N GLN A 12 8.80 -8.80 11.37
CA GLN A 12 9.11 -8.84 9.95
C GLN A 12 10.58 -9.20 9.70
N ALA A 13 11.52 -8.53 10.38
CA ALA A 13 12.95 -8.79 10.20
C ALA A 13 13.36 -10.23 10.57
N VAL A 14 12.76 -10.80 11.62
CA VAL A 14 12.98 -12.20 12.01
C VAL A 14 12.42 -13.16 10.95
N LEU A 15 11.18 -12.95 10.51
CA LEU A 15 10.53 -13.81 9.51
C LEU A 15 11.24 -13.76 8.15
N GLU A 16 11.70 -12.57 7.72
CA GLU A 16 12.48 -12.41 6.50
C GLU A 16 13.83 -13.15 6.60
N ARG A 17 14.53 -13.05 7.74
CA ARG A 17 15.79 -13.79 7.97
C ARG A 17 15.59 -15.31 7.95
N MET A 18 14.44 -15.78 8.41
CA MET A 18 14.06 -17.20 8.38
C MET A 18 13.55 -17.67 7.01
N GLY A 19 13.50 -16.79 6.00
CA GLY A 19 12.97 -17.13 4.68
C GLY A 19 11.47 -17.45 4.67
N LYS A 20 10.70 -16.91 5.63
CA LYS A 20 9.25 -17.19 5.79
C LYS A 20 8.35 -16.29 4.97
N ARG A 21 8.93 -15.49 4.07
CA ARG A 21 8.18 -14.63 3.16
C ARG A 21 7.62 -15.46 2.01
N VAL A 22 6.37 -15.22 1.65
CA VAL A 22 5.72 -15.81 0.49
C VAL A 22 5.50 -14.75 -0.60
N ASN A 23 5.18 -15.18 -1.83
CA ASN A 23 4.97 -14.28 -2.97
C ASN A 23 6.09 -13.22 -3.11
N THR A 24 7.33 -13.70 -3.21
CA THR A 24 8.53 -12.87 -3.01
C THR A 24 8.86 -11.89 -4.14
N TYR A 25 8.17 -11.99 -5.29
CA TYR A 25 8.32 -11.09 -6.44
C TYR A 25 7.04 -10.30 -6.67
N LYS A 26 7.19 -9.05 -7.13
CA LYS A 26 6.05 -8.19 -7.47
C LYS A 26 5.37 -8.70 -8.73
N LYS A 27 4.04 -8.62 -8.76
CA LYS A 27 3.21 -8.96 -9.92
C LYS A 27 1.99 -8.05 -9.98
N ILE A 28 1.46 -7.92 -11.20
CA ILE A 28 0.15 -7.32 -11.49
C ILE A 28 -0.92 -8.40 -11.24
N GLY A 29 -2.14 -7.98 -10.89
CA GLY A 29 -3.26 -8.90 -10.68
C GLY A 29 -3.24 -9.62 -9.34
N GLN A 30 -3.85 -10.80 -9.30
CA GLN A 30 -4.09 -11.58 -8.09
C GLN A 30 -2.80 -12.11 -7.43
N VAL A 31 -2.84 -12.26 -6.10
CA VAL A 31 -1.77 -12.90 -5.32
C VAL A 31 -2.26 -14.27 -4.85
N PRO A 32 -1.57 -15.38 -5.20
CA PRO A 32 -1.96 -16.72 -4.80
C PRO A 32 -2.14 -16.86 -3.28
N GLY A 33 -3.27 -17.42 -2.88
CA GLY A 33 -3.63 -17.65 -1.48
C GLY A 33 -4.17 -16.43 -0.74
N ILE A 34 -4.41 -15.30 -1.42
CA ILE A 34 -5.03 -14.10 -0.84
C ILE A 34 -6.36 -13.83 -1.54
N GLN A 35 -7.43 -13.67 -0.77
CA GLN A 35 -8.79 -13.46 -1.23
C GLN A 35 -9.32 -12.08 -0.84
N VAL A 36 -10.26 -11.56 -1.65
CA VAL A 36 -10.99 -10.33 -1.31
C VAL A 36 -11.66 -10.50 0.04
N GLY A 37 -11.49 -9.52 0.92
CA GLY A 37 -11.93 -9.56 2.31
C GLY A 37 -10.85 -10.02 3.29
N ASP A 38 -9.71 -10.54 2.84
CA ASP A 38 -8.60 -10.89 3.74
C ASP A 38 -8.10 -9.67 4.50
N GLU A 39 -7.78 -9.89 5.78
CA GLU A 39 -7.50 -8.81 6.72
C GLU A 39 -6.11 -8.94 7.34
N PHE A 40 -5.50 -7.79 7.58
CA PHE A 40 -4.17 -7.66 8.15
C PHE A 40 -4.14 -6.54 9.18
N GLN A 41 -3.27 -6.65 10.18
CA GLN A 41 -3.15 -5.65 11.24
C GLN A 41 -2.02 -4.66 10.96
N TYR A 42 -0.97 -5.09 10.25
CA TYR A 42 0.21 -4.29 9.96
C TYR A 42 0.57 -4.29 8.48
N LYS A 43 1.10 -3.17 7.96
CA LYS A 43 1.68 -3.10 6.61
C LYS A 43 2.84 -4.09 6.42
N THR A 44 3.51 -4.49 7.51
CA THR A 44 4.56 -5.51 7.46
C THR A 44 4.01 -6.88 7.07
N GLU A 45 2.77 -7.21 7.46
CA GLU A 45 2.10 -8.43 7.03
C GLU A 45 1.84 -8.42 5.52
N LEU A 46 1.34 -7.30 4.98
CA LEU A 46 1.12 -7.13 3.54
C LEU A 46 2.40 -7.41 2.74
N ARG A 47 3.57 -7.02 3.28
CA ARG A 47 4.88 -7.29 2.67
C ARG A 47 5.29 -8.75 2.80
N LEU A 48 5.05 -9.37 3.95
CA LEU A 48 5.38 -10.78 4.21
C LEU A 48 4.57 -11.73 3.33
N VAL A 49 3.31 -11.38 3.04
CA VAL A 49 2.43 -12.18 2.16
C VAL A 49 2.54 -11.81 0.68
N GLY A 50 3.28 -10.75 0.35
CA GLY A 50 3.50 -10.26 -1.01
C GLY A 50 2.31 -9.55 -1.64
N LEU A 51 1.39 -9.03 -0.82
CA LEU A 51 0.26 -8.22 -1.29
C LEU A 51 0.68 -6.80 -1.66
N HIS A 52 1.54 -6.19 -0.82
CA HIS A 52 2.11 -4.84 -1.00
C HIS A 52 3.51 -4.76 -0.37
N PHE A 53 4.55 -4.40 -1.13
CA PHE A 53 5.93 -4.60 -0.67
C PHE A 53 6.47 -3.40 0.11
N LYS A 54 5.86 -2.22 -0.02
CA LYS A 54 6.35 -1.00 0.65
C LYS A 54 5.66 -0.79 2.00
N THR A 55 6.43 -0.76 3.08
CA THR A 55 5.86 -0.54 4.42
C THR A 55 5.58 0.93 4.73
N MET A 56 6.22 1.86 4.00
CA MET A 56 6.15 3.31 4.27
C MET A 56 5.38 4.09 3.20
N CYS A 57 5.25 3.58 1.99
CA CYS A 57 4.54 4.26 0.91
C CYS A 57 3.13 3.69 0.75
N GLY A 58 2.25 4.46 0.11
CA GLY A 58 0.92 4.00 -0.26
C GLY A 58 0.91 3.27 -1.61
N ILE A 59 1.82 3.59 -2.53
CA ILE A 59 1.85 3.03 -3.89
C ILE A 59 3.03 2.07 -4.05
N ASP A 60 2.75 0.83 -4.45
CA ASP A 60 3.75 -0.13 -4.85
C ASP A 60 3.68 -0.40 -6.36
N TYR A 61 4.84 -0.49 -7.00
CA TYR A 61 4.96 -0.60 -8.44
C TYR A 61 6.14 -1.47 -8.85
N VAL A 62 6.10 -1.96 -10.08
CA VAL A 62 7.14 -2.77 -10.70
C VAL A 62 7.50 -2.18 -12.07
N LYS A 63 8.78 -2.28 -12.45
CA LYS A 63 9.24 -1.90 -13.78
C LYS A 63 9.09 -3.11 -14.71
N MET A 64 8.37 -2.95 -15.82
CA MET A 64 8.28 -3.94 -16.89
C MET A 64 8.73 -3.27 -18.19
N GLY A 65 9.83 -3.74 -18.77
CA GLY A 65 10.53 -3.00 -19.82
C GLY A 65 10.98 -1.63 -19.32
N ASP A 66 10.56 -0.57 -20.00
CA ASP A 66 10.83 0.83 -19.62
C ASP A 66 9.69 1.55 -18.92
N VAL A 67 8.61 0.83 -18.61
CA VAL A 67 7.41 1.40 -18.01
C VAL A 67 7.27 0.91 -16.57
N ASN A 68 6.92 1.82 -15.66
CA ASN A 68 6.52 1.47 -14.29
C ASN A 68 5.01 1.26 -14.26
N PHE A 69 4.57 0.12 -13.71
CA PHE A 69 3.16 -0.22 -13.49
C PHE A 69 2.88 -0.31 -12.00
N ALA A 70 1.80 0.31 -11.56
CA ALA A 70 1.30 0.15 -10.21
C ALA A 70 0.82 -1.30 -10.04
N THR A 71 1.13 -1.88 -8.90
CA THR A 71 0.75 -3.26 -8.56
C THR A 71 -0.25 -3.28 -7.42
N SER A 72 -0.13 -2.33 -6.50
CA SER A 72 -1.06 -2.19 -5.38
C SER A 72 -1.02 -0.78 -4.79
N ILE A 73 -2.14 -0.35 -4.24
CA ILE A 73 -2.24 0.83 -3.38
C ILE A 73 -2.76 0.45 -2.01
N VAL A 74 -2.31 1.18 -0.99
CA VAL A 74 -2.93 1.20 0.33
C VAL A 74 -3.62 2.54 0.50
N ALA A 75 -4.94 2.53 0.28
CA ALA A 75 -5.81 3.70 0.43
C ALA A 75 -6.33 3.73 1.87
N SER A 76 -6.27 4.89 2.51
CA SER A 76 -6.52 5.01 3.95
C SER A 76 -7.76 5.83 4.23
N GLU A 77 -8.69 5.27 4.99
CA GLU A 77 -9.78 6.04 5.60
C GLU A 77 -9.25 6.84 6.80
N GLY A 78 -9.94 7.92 7.13
CA GLY A 78 -9.75 8.70 8.37
C GLY A 78 -9.54 10.19 8.13
N TYR A 79 -9.56 10.97 9.21
CA TYR A 79 -9.53 12.44 9.17
C TYR A 79 -8.27 13.02 8.53
N ASP A 80 -7.15 12.28 8.58
CA ASP A 80 -5.84 12.72 8.08
C ASP A 80 -5.58 12.33 6.62
N TYR A 81 -6.55 11.70 5.94
CA TYR A 81 -6.40 11.19 4.57
C TYR A 81 -7.55 11.69 3.69
N ASP A 82 -7.21 12.15 2.48
CA ASP A 82 -8.18 12.64 1.51
C ASP A 82 -8.77 11.52 0.63
N ASP A 83 -8.41 10.26 0.90
CA ASP A 83 -8.89 9.10 0.14
C ASP A 83 -10.38 8.85 0.44
N LYS A 84 -11.17 8.56 -0.59
CA LYS A 84 -12.61 8.32 -0.48
C LYS A 84 -13.00 6.99 -1.10
N PHE A 85 -13.93 6.31 -0.47
CA PHE A 85 -14.51 5.05 -0.92
C PHE A 85 -16.00 5.27 -1.16
N ASP A 86 -16.43 5.14 -2.41
CA ASP A 86 -17.84 5.28 -2.82
C ASP A 86 -18.25 4.07 -3.64
N ALA A 87 -18.93 3.12 -2.97
CA ALA A 87 -19.28 1.82 -3.53
C ALA A 87 -18.07 1.12 -4.20
N ASP A 88 -18.09 1.02 -5.53
CA ASP A 88 -17.08 0.35 -6.34
C ASP A 88 -16.00 1.32 -6.87
N VAL A 89 -15.99 2.57 -6.42
CA VAL A 89 -15.06 3.62 -6.85
C VAL A 89 -14.20 4.08 -5.67
N VAL A 90 -12.89 4.19 -5.91
CA VAL A 90 -11.94 4.74 -4.95
C VAL A 90 -11.33 6.00 -5.52
N THR A 91 -11.46 7.12 -4.80
CA THR A 91 -10.67 8.32 -5.06
C THR A 91 -9.41 8.25 -4.22
N TYR A 92 -8.25 8.09 -4.86
CA TYR A 92 -6.96 7.92 -4.18
C TYR A 92 -6.03 9.10 -4.47
N THR A 93 -5.41 9.64 -3.41
CA THR A 93 -4.47 10.76 -3.54
C THR A 93 -3.05 10.26 -3.78
N GLY A 94 -2.37 10.85 -4.78
CA GLY A 94 -0.99 10.50 -5.15
C GLY A 94 0.03 10.71 -4.01
N GLU A 95 1.22 10.15 -4.19
CA GLU A 95 2.33 10.33 -3.25
C GLU A 95 3.11 11.64 -3.50
N GLY A 96 3.56 12.28 -2.42
CA GLY A 96 4.39 13.50 -2.48
C GLY A 96 3.71 14.74 -1.91
N GLY A 97 4.45 15.84 -1.80
CA GLY A 97 3.94 17.13 -1.31
C GLY A 97 3.72 17.24 0.20
N ASN A 98 3.66 16.12 0.92
CA ASN A 98 3.48 16.10 2.37
C ASN A 98 4.76 16.45 3.15
N VAL A 99 4.59 17.24 4.21
CA VAL A 99 5.66 17.66 5.12
C VAL A 99 5.97 16.51 6.10
N ILE A 100 6.89 15.63 5.72
CA ILE A 100 7.32 14.50 6.58
C ILE A 100 8.24 14.97 7.73
N CYS A 101 8.86 16.15 7.59
CA CYS A 101 9.77 16.72 8.60
C CYS A 101 9.34 18.14 8.97
N LYS A 102 9.27 18.43 10.28
CA LYS A 102 8.98 19.79 10.79
C LYS A 102 9.94 20.80 10.13
N GLY A 103 9.37 21.84 9.51
CA GLY A 103 10.11 22.94 8.88
C GLY A 103 10.19 22.91 7.36
N LYS A 104 9.73 21.85 6.68
CA LYS A 104 9.51 21.89 5.22
C LYS A 104 8.13 22.46 4.89
N LYS A 105 8.05 23.22 3.80
CA LYS A 105 6.76 23.63 3.23
C LYS A 105 6.19 22.48 2.41
N SER A 106 4.87 22.42 2.29
CA SER A 106 4.24 21.56 1.30
C SER A 106 4.70 21.99 -0.10
N GLU A 107 4.81 21.01 -1.00
CA GLU A 107 5.18 21.22 -2.39
C GLU A 107 4.13 20.57 -3.30
N ASP A 108 4.02 21.03 -4.53
CA ASP A 108 3.16 20.39 -5.51
C ASP A 108 3.61 18.95 -5.79
N GLN A 109 2.63 18.05 -5.86
CA GLN A 109 2.88 16.67 -6.25
C GLN A 109 3.40 16.61 -7.69
N LYS A 110 4.31 15.67 -7.94
CA LYS A 110 4.96 15.48 -9.25
C LYS A 110 4.54 14.15 -9.86
N MET A 111 4.45 14.11 -11.18
CA MET A 111 4.18 12.90 -11.96
C MET A 111 5.42 12.01 -12.08
N VAL A 112 5.86 11.45 -10.95
CA VAL A 112 7.03 10.59 -10.84
C VAL A 112 6.72 9.39 -9.94
N LYS A 113 7.60 8.37 -9.94
CA LYS A 113 7.51 7.20 -9.04
C LYS A 113 6.11 6.55 -9.05
N GLY A 114 5.45 6.47 -7.89
CA GLY A 114 4.13 5.85 -7.75
C GLY A 114 3.05 6.55 -8.58
N ASN A 115 3.08 7.89 -8.65
CA ASN A 115 2.09 8.66 -9.43
C ASN A 115 2.21 8.36 -10.92
N LEU A 116 3.45 8.32 -11.43
CA LEU A 116 3.71 7.93 -12.82
C LEU A 116 3.29 6.47 -13.06
N ALA A 117 3.49 5.58 -12.09
CA ALA A 117 3.09 4.19 -12.20
C ALA A 117 1.57 4.01 -12.27
N LEU A 118 0.79 4.77 -11.48
CA LEU A 118 -0.67 4.79 -11.57
C LEU A 118 -1.14 5.31 -12.93
N ALA A 119 -0.58 6.43 -13.40
CA ALA A 119 -0.94 7.00 -14.70
C ALA A 119 -0.60 6.08 -15.88
N ASN A 120 0.51 5.34 -15.79
CA ASN A 120 0.82 4.30 -16.78
C ASN A 120 -0.16 3.13 -16.69
N SER A 121 -0.59 2.74 -15.49
CA SER A 121 -1.54 1.63 -15.32
C SER A 121 -2.90 1.97 -15.91
N MET A 122 -3.38 3.21 -15.73
CA MET A 122 -4.56 3.76 -16.41
C MET A 122 -4.43 3.63 -17.94
N ARG A 123 -3.30 4.09 -18.51
CA ARG A 123 -3.08 4.07 -19.97
C ARG A 123 -3.03 2.67 -20.60
N HIS A 124 -2.68 1.65 -19.81
CA HIS A 124 -2.50 0.28 -20.28
C HIS A 124 -3.53 -0.68 -19.70
N GLU A 125 -4.56 -0.17 -19.03
CA GLU A 125 -5.64 -0.97 -18.41
C GLU A 125 -5.10 -2.08 -17.49
N SER A 126 -4.00 -1.76 -16.78
CA SER A 126 -3.36 -2.70 -15.86
C SER A 126 -4.06 -2.66 -14.50
N GLU A 127 -4.48 -3.83 -14.03
CA GLU A 127 -5.13 -3.98 -12.73
C GLU A 127 -4.21 -3.58 -11.56
N VAL A 128 -4.78 -2.87 -10.59
CA VAL A 128 -4.11 -2.45 -9.36
C VAL A 128 -4.86 -3.03 -8.17
N ARG A 129 -4.14 -3.70 -7.28
CA ARG A 129 -4.73 -4.20 -6.03
C ARG A 129 -5.02 -3.05 -5.07
N VAL A 130 -6.23 -3.00 -4.52
CA VAL A 130 -6.60 -2.00 -3.50
C VAL A 130 -6.61 -2.66 -2.13
N ILE A 131 -5.92 -2.04 -1.17
CA ILE A 131 -5.96 -2.43 0.24
C ILE A 131 -6.54 -1.25 1.04
N ARG A 132 -7.69 -1.45 1.68
CA ARG A 132 -8.38 -0.44 2.50
C ARG A 132 -7.80 -0.39 3.90
N GLY A 133 -7.18 0.73 4.27
CA GLY A 133 -6.69 1.00 5.62
C GLY A 133 -7.75 1.69 6.46
N GLN A 134 -8.54 0.92 7.19
CA GLN A 134 -9.64 1.39 8.04
C GLN A 134 -9.14 1.73 9.45
N GLU A 135 -9.57 2.86 9.99
CA GLU A 135 -9.27 3.20 11.39
C GLU A 135 -10.07 2.28 12.32
N LYS A 136 -9.40 1.72 13.34
CA LYS A 136 -10.09 0.89 14.33
C LYS A 136 -10.99 1.76 15.21
N LEU A 137 -12.10 1.20 15.70
CA LEU A 137 -13.03 1.90 16.60
C LEU A 137 -12.37 2.44 17.87
N ASP A 138 -11.34 1.74 18.37
CA ASP A 138 -10.57 2.14 19.55
C ASP A 138 -9.49 3.20 19.25
N LYS A 139 -9.34 3.60 17.98
CA LYS A 139 -8.32 4.51 17.43
C LYS A 139 -6.88 4.07 17.70
N LYS A 140 -6.65 2.81 18.07
CA LYS A 140 -5.31 2.25 18.35
C LYS A 140 -4.74 1.55 17.13
N GLY A 141 -4.73 2.26 16.01
CA GLY A 141 -4.14 1.82 14.75
C GLY A 141 -5.16 1.53 13.66
N LYS A 142 -4.70 0.83 12.62
CA LYS A 142 -5.49 0.52 11.43
C LYS A 142 -5.67 -0.97 11.25
N ARG A 143 -6.74 -1.33 10.54
CA ARG A 143 -6.98 -2.65 9.94
C ARG A 143 -6.85 -2.49 8.43
N TYR A 144 -6.18 -3.42 7.78
CA TYR A 144 -6.00 -3.42 6.33
C TYR A 144 -6.82 -4.54 5.72
N VAL A 145 -7.71 -4.23 4.81
CA VAL A 145 -8.58 -5.22 4.14
C VAL A 145 -8.26 -5.24 2.65
N TYR A 146 -7.99 -6.40 2.09
CA TYR A 146 -7.80 -6.53 0.64
C TYR A 146 -9.14 -6.41 -0.08
N ASP A 147 -9.26 -5.38 -0.92
CA ASP A 147 -10.53 -5.03 -1.56
C ASP A 147 -10.72 -5.65 -2.94
N GLY A 148 -9.64 -6.11 -3.56
CA GLY A 148 -9.65 -6.68 -4.89
C GLY A 148 -8.85 -5.89 -5.90
N LEU A 149 -9.24 -6.01 -7.17
CA LEU A 149 -8.55 -5.47 -8.33
C LEU A 149 -9.37 -4.35 -8.95
N TYR A 150 -8.69 -3.26 -9.26
CA TYR A 150 -9.30 -2.04 -9.79
C TYR A 150 -8.55 -1.60 -11.04
N LEU A 151 -9.26 -0.95 -11.95
CA LEU A 151 -8.67 -0.13 -12.99
C LEU A 151 -8.51 1.31 -12.48
N VAL A 152 -7.49 2.00 -12.99
CA VAL A 152 -7.17 3.40 -12.66
C VAL A 152 -7.81 4.31 -13.68
#